data_AF-A0A1U9KNK3-F1
#
_entry.id   AF-A0A1U9KNK3-F1
#
_cell.length_a   1.000
_cell.length_b   1.000
_cell.length_c   1.000
_cell.angle_alpha   90.00
_cell.angle_beta   90.00
_cell.angle_gamma   90.00
#
_symmetry.space_group_name_H-M   'P 1'
#
loop_
_entity.id
_entity.type
_entity.pdbx_description
1 polymer ?
#
loop_
_entity_poly.entity_id
_entity_poly.type
_entity_poly.pdbx_seq_one_letter_code
_entity_poly.pdbx_strand_id
1 'polypeptide(L)'
;MGAIVKHIALATCIMALSATPVALAQETDPSTMPPGAEQQALPQQLTPAMRADIARGMAYPLPQDFLTRARDTLMALQGAGIQPPSSAGMDLHQTIETMRGIPGLPNILAAHGFSVDSFVMGMTAFGMTLAATNGQQLPPDLPHPNPANIALFHAHPQDVTALMQAMGQPPGATQ
;
A
#
# COMPACT_ATOMS: atom_id res chain seq x y z
N MET A 1 35.05 1.94 -50.86
CA MET A 1 35.02 3.19 -51.65
C MET A 1 33.72 3.90 -51.30
N GLY A 2 33.62 5.15 -50.85
CA GLY A 2 34.58 6.24 -50.75
C GLY A 2 34.14 7.23 -49.66
N ALA A 3 34.99 8.22 -49.42
CA ALA A 3 35.06 9.05 -48.23
C ALA A 3 34.45 10.45 -48.45
N ILE A 4 34.10 11.12 -47.34
CA ILE A 4 34.28 12.57 -47.03
C ILE A 4 33.49 13.61 -47.86
N VAL A 5 32.90 14.60 -47.15
CA VAL A 5 33.04 16.07 -47.35
C VAL A 5 32.04 16.76 -46.39
N LYS A 6 32.48 17.29 -45.24
CA LYS A 6 32.97 18.67 -44.99
C LYS A 6 32.01 19.77 -45.51
N HIS A 7 31.21 20.38 -44.63
CA HIS A 7 30.88 21.80 -44.73
C HIS A 7 30.93 22.45 -43.35
N ILE A 8 31.91 23.34 -43.21
CA ILE A 8 32.12 24.30 -42.14
C ILE A 8 31.23 25.51 -42.45
N ALA A 9 30.48 26.01 -41.48
CA ALA A 9 29.98 27.38 -41.52
C ALA A 9 30.08 27.98 -40.11
N LEU A 10 31.05 28.86 -39.98
CA LEU A 10 31.34 29.73 -38.85
C LEU A 10 30.45 30.98 -39.00
N ALA A 11 29.71 31.38 -37.96
CA ALA A 11 29.09 32.70 -37.90
C ALA A 11 29.05 33.24 -36.46
N THR A 12 29.47 34.48 -36.36
CA THR A 12 29.98 35.23 -35.21
C THR A 12 28.88 35.89 -34.35
N CYS A 13 29.22 36.06 -33.06
CA CYS A 13 28.62 36.82 -31.95
C CYS A 13 27.50 37.85 -32.21
N ILE A 14 26.48 37.82 -31.34
CA ILE A 14 25.87 39.03 -30.74
C ILE A 14 25.66 38.80 -29.24
N MET A 15 26.21 39.69 -28.41
CA MET A 15 25.91 39.79 -26.98
C MET A 15 24.57 40.51 -26.76
N ALA A 16 23.70 39.96 -25.91
CA ALA A 16 22.66 40.74 -25.24
C ALA A 16 22.20 40.05 -23.94
N LEU A 17 22.36 40.80 -22.84
CA LEU A 17 21.81 40.63 -21.50
C LEU A 17 20.43 39.96 -21.44
N SER A 18 20.25 39.00 -20.52
CA SER A 18 19.09 39.00 -19.60
C SER A 18 19.26 38.00 -18.46
N ALA A 19 19.07 38.54 -17.25
CA ALA A 19 18.50 37.91 -16.05
C ALA A 19 18.97 36.50 -15.65
N THR A 20 19.73 36.47 -14.56
CA THR A 20 19.80 35.35 -13.61
C THR A 20 18.41 34.84 -13.24
N PRO A 21 18.05 33.57 -13.49
CA PRO A 21 17.14 32.88 -12.60
C PRO A 21 17.97 32.43 -11.39
N VAL A 22 17.67 33.01 -10.23
CA VAL A 22 17.85 32.31 -8.95
C VAL A 22 17.07 31.02 -9.12
N ALA A 23 17.79 29.92 -9.36
CA ALA A 23 17.23 28.59 -9.30
C ALA A 23 16.78 28.41 -7.85
N LEU A 24 15.46 28.42 -7.68
CA LEU A 24 14.78 28.05 -6.45
C LEU A 24 15.41 26.75 -5.95
N ALA A 25 15.86 26.78 -4.70
CA ALA A 25 16.04 25.56 -3.93
C ALA A 25 14.74 24.78 -4.03
N GLN A 26 14.75 23.71 -4.82
CA GLN A 26 13.74 22.67 -4.69
C GLN A 26 14.11 21.95 -3.40
N GLU A 27 13.55 22.44 -2.29
CA GLU A 27 13.30 21.61 -1.14
C GLU A 27 12.59 20.36 -1.67
N THR A 28 13.30 19.24 -1.66
CA THR A 28 12.73 17.91 -1.78
C THR A 28 11.71 17.76 -0.65
N ASP A 29 10.46 18.06 -1.00
CA ASP A 29 9.27 17.72 -0.21
C ASP A 29 9.27 16.20 0.01
N PRO A 30 9.38 15.72 1.26
CA PRO A 30 9.26 14.31 1.56
C PRO A 30 7.79 13.97 1.78
N SER A 31 6.91 14.17 0.79
CA SER A 31 5.51 13.78 0.90
C SER A 31 4.88 13.53 -0.47
N THR A 32 5.44 12.55 -1.20
CA THR A 32 4.66 11.86 -2.23
C THR A 32 4.46 10.40 -1.82
N MET A 33 3.64 10.22 -0.79
CA MET A 33 2.95 8.96 -0.58
C MET A 33 1.80 8.90 -1.60
N PRO A 34 1.66 7.83 -2.40
CA PRO A 34 0.62 7.76 -3.42
C PRO A 34 -0.79 7.79 -2.78
N PRO A 35 -1.75 8.56 -3.31
CA PRO A 35 -3.13 8.55 -2.84
C PRO A 35 -3.77 7.21 -3.22
N GLY A 36 -3.97 6.34 -2.23
CA GLY A 36 -4.56 5.01 -2.44
C GLY A 36 -4.25 3.99 -1.34
N ALA A 37 -3.18 4.21 -0.57
CA ALA A 37 -3.08 3.64 0.76
C ALA A 37 -3.65 4.68 1.73
N GLU A 38 -4.94 4.61 2.04
CA GLU A 38 -5.46 5.27 3.23
C GLU A 38 -4.77 4.59 4.42
N GLN A 39 -3.59 5.09 4.79
CA GLN A 39 -2.96 4.86 6.07
C GLN A 39 -4.05 5.18 7.10
N GLN A 40 -4.67 4.16 7.70
CA GLN A 40 -5.71 4.34 8.70
C GLN A 40 -5.08 5.06 9.89
N ALA A 41 -5.14 6.39 9.88
CA ALA A 41 -4.83 7.20 11.03
C ALA A 41 -5.83 6.77 12.12
N LEU A 42 -5.33 6.23 13.23
CA LEU A 42 -6.19 5.84 14.33
C LEU A 42 -7.02 7.05 14.78
N PRO A 43 -8.35 6.91 14.90
CA PRO A 43 -9.19 7.99 15.42
C PRO A 43 -8.71 8.41 16.82
N GLN A 44 -8.63 9.71 17.08
CA GLN A 44 -8.15 10.27 18.35
C GLN A 44 -8.99 9.83 19.56
N GLN A 45 -10.22 9.35 19.34
CA GLN A 45 -11.03 8.65 20.35
C GLN A 45 -11.43 7.27 19.85
N LEU A 46 -10.76 6.23 20.37
CA LEU A 46 -11.11 4.84 20.11
C LEU A 46 -12.22 4.39 21.07
N THR A 47 -13.33 3.90 20.51
CA THR A 47 -14.37 3.19 21.27
C THR A 47 -13.79 1.88 21.84
N PRO A 48 -14.38 1.30 22.90
CA PRO A 48 -13.93 0.02 23.43
C PRO A 48 -13.94 -1.11 22.38
N ALA A 49 -14.94 -1.13 21.49
CA ALA A 49 -15.03 -2.11 20.41
C ALA A 49 -13.87 -1.96 19.41
N MET A 50 -13.58 -0.73 18.96
CA MET A 50 -12.44 -0.47 18.08
C MET A 50 -11.11 -0.86 18.74
N ARG A 51 -10.93 -0.63 20.04
CA ARG A 51 -9.71 -1.08 20.75
C ARG A 51 -9.58 -2.60 20.74
N ALA A 52 -10.68 -3.31 20.98
CA ALA A 52 -10.68 -4.77 20.94
C ALA A 52 -10.31 -5.29 19.55
N ASP A 53 -10.83 -4.66 18.51
CA ASP A 53 -10.52 -5.00 17.12
C ASP A 53 -9.07 -4.71 16.75
N ILE A 54 -8.54 -3.56 17.17
CA ILE A 54 -7.13 -3.21 16.99
C ILE A 54 -6.24 -4.21 17.71
N ALA A 55 -6.54 -4.53 18.97
CA ALA A 55 -5.78 -5.52 19.73
C ALA A 55 -5.80 -6.90 19.05
N ARG A 56 -6.95 -7.29 18.49
CA ARG A 56 -7.09 -8.55 17.75
C ARG A 56 -6.26 -8.55 16.46
N GLY A 57 -6.28 -7.46 15.70
CA GLY A 57 -5.48 -7.29 14.48
C GLY A 57 -3.98 -7.32 14.78
N MET A 58 -3.54 -6.57 15.79
CA MET A 58 -2.13 -6.51 16.21
C MET A 58 -1.59 -7.87 16.65
N ALA A 59 -2.38 -8.68 17.34
CA ALA A 59 -1.98 -10.00 17.81
C ALA A 59 -2.06 -11.09 16.73
N TYR A 60 -2.80 -10.88 15.64
CA TYR A 60 -3.09 -11.91 14.66
C TYR A 60 -1.82 -12.36 13.90
N PRO A 61 -1.46 -13.65 13.96
CA PRO A 61 -0.27 -14.17 13.28
C PRO A 61 -0.54 -14.32 11.79
N LEU A 62 0.36 -13.78 10.97
CA LEU A 62 0.33 -14.00 9.52
C LEU A 62 1.00 -15.33 9.17
N PRO A 63 0.35 -16.19 8.36
CA PRO A 63 1.00 -17.34 7.75
C PRO A 63 2.24 -16.93 6.93
N GLN A 64 3.24 -17.83 6.84
CA GLN A 64 4.50 -17.55 6.12
C GLN A 64 4.29 -17.20 4.64
N ASP A 65 3.28 -17.80 4.02
CA ASP A 65 2.89 -17.59 2.62
C ASP A 65 1.83 -16.48 2.45
N PHE A 66 1.47 -15.76 3.53
CA PHE A 66 0.42 -14.76 3.52
C PHE A 66 0.66 -13.68 2.45
N LEU A 67 1.87 -13.10 2.39
CA LEU A 67 2.17 -11.97 1.52
C LEU A 67 1.90 -12.29 0.05
N THR A 68 2.41 -13.45 -0.41
CA THR A 68 2.23 -13.92 -1.78
C THR A 68 0.78 -14.26 -2.06
N ARG A 69 0.12 -15.04 -1.18
CA ARG A 69 -1.29 -15.43 -1.39
C ARG A 69 -2.22 -14.23 -1.39
N ALA A 70 -2.02 -13.28 -0.48
CA ALA A 70 -2.83 -12.08 -0.40
C ALA A 70 -2.69 -11.23 -1.67
N ARG A 71 -1.46 -11.06 -2.18
CA ARG A 71 -1.21 -10.37 -3.45
C ARG A 71 -1.95 -11.04 -4.61
N ASP A 72 -1.79 -12.36 -4.76
CA ASP A 72 -2.42 -13.10 -5.85
C ASP A 72 -3.95 -13.07 -5.75
N THR A 73 -4.48 -13.03 -4.52
CA THR A 73 -5.91 -12.87 -4.25
C THR A 73 -6.40 -11.49 -4.70
N LEU A 74 -5.68 -10.41 -4.38
CA LEU A 74 -6.03 -9.06 -4.82
C LEU A 74 -6.04 -8.94 -6.35
N MET A 75 -5.08 -9.56 -7.02
CA MET A 75 -5.04 -9.61 -8.50
C MET A 75 -6.24 -10.38 -9.07
N ALA A 76 -6.63 -11.50 -8.46
CA ALA A 76 -7.80 -12.26 -8.88
C ALA A 76 -9.11 -11.49 -8.67
N LEU A 77 -9.24 -10.77 -7.55
CA LEU A 77 -10.38 -9.89 -7.27
C LEU A 77 -10.48 -8.76 -8.30
N GLN A 78 -9.35 -8.10 -8.62
CA GLN A 78 -9.30 -7.10 -9.69
C GLN A 78 -9.69 -7.67 -11.05
N GLY A 79 -9.17 -8.85 -11.42
CA GLY A 79 -9.51 -9.53 -12.67
C GLY A 79 -10.99 -9.91 -12.77
N ALA A 80 -11.65 -10.14 -11.63
CA ALA A 80 -13.08 -10.37 -11.54
C ALA A 80 -13.93 -9.09 -11.45
N GLY A 81 -13.30 -7.90 -11.47
CA GLY A 81 -13.97 -6.62 -11.29
C GLY A 81 -14.55 -6.42 -9.88
N ILE A 82 -14.11 -7.21 -8.89
CA ILE A 82 -14.54 -7.10 -7.51
C ILE A 82 -13.63 -6.11 -6.79
N GLN A 83 -14.22 -5.02 -6.32
CA GLN A 83 -13.55 -4.07 -5.45
C GLN A 83 -14.02 -4.27 -4.01
N PRO A 84 -13.10 -4.40 -3.04
CA PRO A 84 -13.49 -4.39 -1.64
C PRO A 84 -14.16 -3.04 -1.29
N PRO A 85 -15.21 -3.04 -0.46
CA PRO A 85 -15.82 -1.81 0.02
C PRO A 85 -14.82 -1.02 0.88
N SER A 86 -14.95 0.31 0.88
CA SER A 86 -14.23 1.12 1.86
C SER A 86 -14.64 0.67 3.26
N SER A 87 -13.64 0.43 4.11
CA SER A 87 -13.83 0.02 5.51
C SER A 87 -13.78 1.21 6.47
N ALA A 88 -13.80 2.44 5.97
CA ALA A 88 -13.72 3.65 6.77
C ALA A 88 -14.92 3.75 7.73
N GLY A 89 -14.64 3.85 9.03
CA GLY A 89 -15.67 3.98 10.07
C GLY A 89 -16.42 2.69 10.41
N MET A 90 -16.10 1.54 9.79
CA MET A 90 -16.65 0.25 10.18
C MET A 90 -15.76 -0.43 11.23
N ASP A 91 -16.39 -1.12 12.17
CA ASP A 91 -15.68 -2.07 13.03
C ASP A 91 -15.33 -3.34 12.25
N LEU A 92 -14.50 -4.19 12.84
CA LEU A 92 -13.95 -5.38 12.16
C LEU A 92 -15.06 -6.39 11.84
N HIS A 93 -16.03 -6.54 12.73
CA HIS A 93 -17.16 -7.44 12.54
C HIS A 93 -18.03 -6.98 11.36
N GLN A 94 -18.37 -5.70 11.33
CA GLN A 94 -19.17 -5.11 10.26
C GLN A 94 -18.43 -5.15 8.91
N THR A 95 -17.11 -4.99 8.92
CA THR A 95 -16.28 -5.18 7.73
C THR A 95 -16.39 -6.60 7.19
N ILE A 96 -16.27 -7.61 8.06
CA ILE A 96 -16.38 -9.03 7.69
C ILE A 96 -17.77 -9.33 7.11
N GLU A 97 -18.85 -8.90 7.76
CA GLU A 97 -20.21 -9.14 7.27
C GLU A 97 -20.45 -8.47 5.91
N THR A 98 -19.96 -7.24 5.74
CA THR A 98 -20.06 -6.53 4.46
C THR A 98 -19.33 -7.28 3.37
N MET A 99 -18.12 -7.78 3.64
CA MET A 99 -17.36 -8.56 2.66
C MET A 99 -18.04 -9.90 2.33
N ARG A 100 -18.64 -10.60 3.31
CA ARG A 100 -19.39 -11.84 3.06
C ARG A 100 -20.55 -11.64 2.08
N GLY A 101 -21.16 -10.46 2.07
CA GLY A 101 -22.26 -10.12 1.17
C GLY A 101 -21.87 -9.88 -0.29
N ILE A 102 -20.57 -9.82 -0.63
CA ILE A 102 -20.11 -9.49 -1.98
C ILE A 102 -20.23 -10.72 -2.89
N PRO A 103 -21.01 -10.65 -3.99
CA PRO A 103 -21.14 -11.76 -4.92
C PRO A 103 -19.78 -12.19 -5.50
N GLY A 104 -19.49 -13.48 -5.44
CA GLY A 104 -18.26 -14.07 -5.99
C GLY A 104 -17.01 -13.92 -5.11
N LEU A 105 -16.99 -12.99 -4.15
CA LEU A 105 -15.82 -12.77 -3.28
C LEU A 105 -15.46 -14.03 -2.47
N PRO A 106 -16.38 -14.69 -1.72
CA PRO A 106 -16.00 -15.85 -0.91
C PRO A 106 -15.36 -16.99 -1.72
N ASN A 107 -15.80 -17.17 -2.97
CA ASN A 107 -15.26 -18.21 -3.85
C ASN A 107 -13.83 -17.90 -4.29
N ILE A 108 -13.55 -16.64 -4.64
CA ILE A 108 -12.19 -16.21 -5.00
C ILE A 108 -11.27 -16.31 -3.79
N LEU A 109 -11.68 -15.83 -2.61
CA LEU A 109 -10.89 -15.97 -1.40
C LEU A 109 -10.58 -17.44 -1.11
N ALA A 110 -11.58 -18.32 -1.19
CA ALA A 110 -11.42 -19.75 -0.93
C ALA A 110 -10.45 -20.42 -1.92
N ALA A 111 -10.47 -20.02 -3.19
CA ALA A 111 -9.52 -20.53 -4.21
C ALA A 111 -8.06 -20.21 -3.87
N HIS A 112 -7.81 -19.17 -3.08
CA HIS A 112 -6.49 -18.77 -2.60
C HIS A 112 -6.23 -19.18 -1.14
N GLY A 113 -7.09 -20.02 -0.55
CA GLY A 113 -6.94 -20.55 0.81
C GLY A 113 -7.38 -19.61 1.92
N PHE A 114 -8.15 -18.56 1.61
CA PHE A 114 -8.72 -17.65 2.59
C PHE A 114 -10.21 -17.89 2.83
N SER A 115 -10.64 -17.85 4.09
CA SER A 115 -11.99 -17.42 4.42
C SER A 115 -12.08 -15.88 4.43
N VAL A 116 -13.29 -15.32 4.34
CA VAL A 116 -13.51 -13.87 4.48
C VAL A 116 -12.88 -13.35 5.77
N ASP A 117 -13.14 -14.01 6.90
CA ASP A 117 -12.57 -13.66 8.21
C ASP A 117 -11.04 -13.66 8.20
N SER A 118 -10.41 -14.71 7.66
CA SER A 118 -8.93 -14.81 7.63
C SER A 118 -8.29 -13.78 6.71
N PHE A 119 -8.96 -13.43 5.61
CA PHE A 119 -8.49 -12.40 4.69
C PHE A 119 -8.54 -11.03 5.36
N VAL A 120 -9.69 -10.66 5.95
CA VAL A 120 -9.84 -9.38 6.65
C VAL A 120 -8.84 -9.27 7.80
N MET A 121 -8.80 -10.28 8.69
CA MET A 121 -7.86 -10.31 9.81
C MET A 121 -6.40 -10.19 9.34
N GLY A 122 -6.03 -10.92 8.29
CA GLY A 122 -4.68 -10.88 7.73
C GLY A 122 -4.34 -9.51 7.13
N MET A 123 -5.23 -8.90 6.35
CA MET A 123 -5.01 -7.56 5.79
C MET A 123 -4.94 -6.49 6.88
N THR A 124 -5.77 -6.58 7.92
CA THR A 124 -5.70 -5.70 9.09
C THR A 124 -4.35 -5.85 9.82
N ALA A 125 -3.93 -7.08 10.12
CA ALA A 125 -2.66 -7.35 10.78
C ALA A 125 -1.47 -6.87 9.94
N PHE A 126 -1.55 -7.05 8.62
CA PHE A 126 -0.57 -6.56 7.67
C PHE A 126 -0.45 -5.02 7.74
N GLY A 127 -1.56 -4.31 7.60
CA GLY A 127 -1.57 -2.84 7.61
C GLY A 127 -1.07 -2.26 8.93
N MET A 128 -1.47 -2.85 10.06
CA MET A 128 -1.02 -2.39 11.38
C MET A 128 0.46 -2.71 11.64
N THR A 129 0.95 -3.87 11.19
CA THR A 129 2.39 -4.20 11.28
C THR A 129 3.19 -3.21 10.43
N LEU A 130 2.72 -2.91 9.21
CA LEU A 130 3.37 -1.97 8.30
C LEU A 130 3.46 -0.56 8.90
N ALA A 131 2.35 -0.07 9.48
CA ALA A 131 2.29 1.21 10.18
C ALA A 131 3.33 1.29 11.31
N ALA A 132 3.36 0.28 12.17
CA ALA A 132 4.30 0.21 13.28
C ALA A 132 5.77 0.16 12.81
N THR A 133 6.08 -0.64 11.77
CA THR A 133 7.44 -0.75 11.22
C THR A 133 7.91 0.54 10.54
N ASN A 134 6.99 1.36 10.03
CA ASN A 134 7.29 2.65 9.41
C ASN A 134 7.36 3.81 10.43
N GLY A 135 7.38 3.50 11.73
CA GLY A 135 7.55 4.50 12.79
C GLY A 135 6.27 5.29 13.12
N GLN A 136 5.11 4.82 12.68
CA GLN A 136 3.84 5.43 13.07
C GLN A 136 3.62 5.20 14.56
N GLN A 137 3.43 6.29 15.31
CA GLN A 137 3.24 6.22 16.76
C GLN A 137 1.88 5.60 17.07
N LEU A 138 1.91 4.41 17.69
CA LEU A 138 0.72 3.77 18.22
C LEU A 138 0.39 4.40 19.58
N PRO A 139 -0.89 4.61 19.91
CA PRO A 139 -1.33 4.93 21.27
C PRO A 139 -0.67 3.99 22.31
N PRO A 140 -0.21 4.51 23.45
CA PRO A 140 0.61 3.75 24.41
C PRO A 140 -0.13 2.55 25.03
N ASP A 141 -1.45 2.55 25.02
CA ASP A 141 -2.30 1.47 25.56
C ASP A 141 -2.61 0.36 24.53
N LEU A 142 -2.09 0.46 23.31
CA LEU A 142 -2.28 -0.58 22.29
C LEU A 142 -1.12 -1.59 22.34
N PRO A 143 -1.42 -2.88 22.11
CA PRO A 143 -0.36 -3.89 22.01
C PRO A 143 0.54 -3.60 20.81
N HIS A 144 1.79 -4.04 20.87
CA HIS A 144 2.70 -4.06 19.72
C HIS A 144 2.25 -5.10 18.68
N PRO A 145 2.63 -4.95 17.39
CA PRO A 145 2.32 -5.95 16.39
C PRO A 145 2.97 -7.28 16.75
N ASN A 146 2.36 -8.37 16.30
CA ASN A 146 2.90 -9.70 16.51
C ASN A 146 4.35 -9.78 15.99
N PRO A 147 5.33 -10.17 16.83
CA PRO A 147 6.74 -10.16 16.45
C PRO A 147 7.05 -11.11 15.29
N ALA A 148 6.25 -12.17 15.09
CA ALA A 148 6.39 -13.05 13.94
C ALA A 148 6.05 -12.33 12.62
N ASN A 149 5.09 -11.40 12.63
CA ASN A 149 4.74 -10.60 11.45
C ASN A 149 5.88 -9.62 11.13
N ILE A 150 6.47 -9.00 12.14
CA ILE A 150 7.64 -8.12 11.98
C ILE A 150 8.81 -8.91 11.36
N ALA A 151 9.10 -10.10 11.90
CA ALA A 151 10.14 -10.97 11.35
C ALA A 151 9.85 -11.39 9.89
N LEU A 152 8.58 -11.72 9.57
CA LEU A 152 8.14 -12.03 8.21
C LEU A 152 8.41 -10.85 7.26
N PHE A 153 8.10 -9.62 7.67
CA PHE A 153 8.30 -8.43 6.85
C PHE A 153 9.78 -8.16 6.57
N HIS A 154 10.64 -8.32 7.58
CA HIS A 154 12.09 -8.18 7.42
C HIS A 154 12.69 -9.28 6.54
N ALA A 155 12.15 -10.51 6.60
CA ALA A 155 12.60 -11.61 5.77
C ALA A 155 12.18 -11.47 4.30
N HIS A 156 11.03 -10.82 4.05
CA HIS A 156 10.41 -10.73 2.72
C HIS A 156 10.06 -9.29 2.29
N PRO A 157 11.02 -8.35 2.25
CA PRO A 157 10.73 -6.94 1.98
C PRO A 157 10.17 -6.69 0.57
N GLN A 158 10.56 -7.52 -0.40
CA GLN A 158 10.05 -7.45 -1.77
C GLN A 158 8.57 -7.86 -1.85
N ASP A 159 8.17 -8.91 -1.11
CA ASP A 159 6.79 -9.37 -1.09
C ASP A 159 5.86 -8.38 -0.36
N VAL A 160 6.36 -7.72 0.70
CA VAL A 160 5.65 -6.61 1.36
C VAL A 160 5.39 -5.48 0.36
N THR A 161 6.41 -5.08 -0.41
CA THR A 161 6.28 -4.01 -1.40
C THR A 161 5.31 -4.40 -2.52
N ALA A 162 5.38 -5.65 -3.00
CA ALA A 162 4.48 -6.15 -4.04
C ALA A 162 3.02 -6.19 -3.57
N LEU A 163 2.78 -6.59 -2.32
CA LEU A 163 1.45 -6.56 -1.72
C LEU A 163 0.93 -5.13 -1.58
N MET A 164 1.76 -4.19 -1.14
CA MET A 164 1.40 -2.76 -1.09
C MET A 164 0.99 -2.22 -2.47
N GLN A 165 1.73 -2.59 -3.52
CA GLN A 165 1.40 -2.20 -4.88
C GLN A 165 0.07 -2.79 -5.34
N ALA A 166 -0.21 -4.07 -5.04
CA ALA A 166 -1.47 -4.70 -5.39
C ALA A 166 -2.68 -4.05 -4.69
N MET A 167 -2.52 -3.56 -3.46
CA MET A 167 -3.56 -2.79 -2.76
C MET A 167 -3.80 -1.41 -3.38
N GLY A 168 -2.76 -0.79 -3.94
CA GLY A 168 -2.79 0.57 -4.47
C GLY A 168 -3.05 0.69 -5.98
N GLN A 169 -3.35 -0.40 -6.69
CA GLN A 169 -3.71 -0.35 -8.11
C GLN A 169 -5.22 -0.14 -8.31
N PRO A 170 -5.69 1.07 -8.69
CA PRO A 170 -7.04 1.23 -9.25
C PRO A 170 -7.09 0.69 -10.69
N PRO A 171 -8.23 0.14 -11.16
CA PRO A 171 -8.39 -0.24 -12.56
C PRO A 171 -8.34 1.00 -13.44
N GLY A 172 -7.37 1.05 -14.36
CA GLY A 172 -7.22 2.12 -15.36
C GLY A 172 -5.86 2.83 -15.37
N ALA A 173 -4.95 2.54 -14.44
CA ALA A 173 -3.58 3.05 -14.48
C ALA A 173 -2.69 2.17 -15.39
N THR A 174 -3.08 2.01 -16.65
CA THR A 174 -2.10 1.70 -17.70
C THR A 174 -1.37 2.99 -18.05
N GLN A 175 -0.05 2.97 -17.93
CA GLN A 175 0.85 3.91 -18.62
C GLN A 175 0.58 3.92 -20.12
#